data_AF-A0A2M7QBW4-F1
#
_entry.id   AF-A0A2M7QBW4-F1
#
_cell.length_a   1.000
_cell.length_b   1.000
_cell.length_c   1.000
_cell.angle_alpha   90.00
_cell.angle_beta   90.00
_cell.angle_gamma   90.00
#
_symmetry.space_group_name_H-M   'P 1'
#
loop_
_entity.id
_entity.type
_entity.pdbx_description
1 polymer ?
#
loop_
_entity_poly.entity_id
_entity_poly.type
_entity_poly.pdbx_seq_one_letter_code
_entity_poly.pdbx_strand_id
1 'polypeptide(L)'
;MVSRQESGPRPFHESIVWMIRGADLLVQLEHLGHLLKITKIPDGHDLIIAAWNDRWRVVVGHQDSTGVVDFLKAQKSEAQLNGAWSFSDVRDKSVELSGLIAEQGTDGSEWEDRVVECAEKLASALKAMVRALHKEKPSL
;
A
#
# COMPACT_ATOMS: atom_id res chain seq x y z
N MET A 1 21.86 -14.39 33.21
CA MET A 1 21.49 -15.38 32.18
C MET A 1 20.75 -14.64 31.09
N VAL A 2 21.38 -14.43 29.93
CA VAL A 2 20.73 -13.78 28.78
C VAL A 2 19.97 -14.86 28.05
N SER A 3 18.64 -14.86 28.14
CA SER A 3 17.80 -15.76 27.36
C SER A 3 18.06 -15.50 25.88
N ARG A 4 18.67 -16.48 25.19
CA ARG A 4 18.72 -16.51 23.73
C ARG A 4 17.29 -16.66 23.24
N GLN A 5 16.70 -15.56 22.81
CA GLN A 5 15.43 -15.56 22.11
C GLN A 5 15.67 -16.28 20.78
N GLU A 6 15.00 -17.41 20.59
CA GLU A 6 15.06 -18.20 19.36
C GLU A 6 14.55 -17.33 18.21
N SER A 7 15.47 -16.81 17.39
CA SER A 7 15.11 -15.99 16.24
C SER A 7 14.66 -16.91 15.11
N GLY A 8 13.38 -17.26 15.11
CA GLY A 8 12.72 -17.77 13.92
C GLY A 8 12.95 -16.83 12.72
N PRO A 9 12.78 -17.32 11.48
CA PRO A 9 12.89 -16.48 10.30
C PRO A 9 11.93 -15.29 10.44
N ARG A 10 12.48 -14.07 10.39
CA ARG A 10 11.70 -12.84 10.45
C ARG A 10 10.72 -12.80 9.27
N PRO A 11 9.49 -12.31 9.45
CA PRO A 11 8.61 -11.97 8.34
C PRO A 11 9.33 -11.14 7.28
N PHE A 12 8.93 -11.30 6.02
CA PHE A 12 9.60 -10.65 4.89
C PHE A 12 9.62 -9.12 5.03
N HIS A 13 8.49 -8.51 5.39
CA HIS A 13 8.39 -7.06 5.59
C HIS A 13 9.27 -6.56 6.75
N GLU A 14 9.46 -7.35 7.81
CA GLU A 14 10.37 -6.98 8.91
C GLU A 14 11.83 -6.96 8.46
N SER A 15 12.22 -7.86 7.55
CA SER A 15 13.57 -7.87 6.98
C SER A 15 13.83 -6.63 6.13
N ILE A 16 12.82 -6.19 5.37
CA ILE A 16 12.87 -4.92 4.62
C ILE A 16 13.00 -3.73 5.57
N VAL A 17 12.14 -3.63 6.58
CA VAL A 17 12.18 -2.55 7.58
C VAL A 17 13.53 -2.49 8.27
N TRP A 18 14.10 -3.65 8.62
CA TRP A 18 15.42 -3.74 9.22
C TRP A 18 16.53 -3.24 8.28
N MET A 19 16.50 -3.63 6.99
CA MET A 19 17.46 -3.14 5.99
C MET A 19 17.36 -1.62 5.78
N ILE A 20 16.15 -1.07 5.68
CA ILE A 20 15.93 0.38 5.53
C ILE A 20 16.54 1.11 6.74
N ARG A 21 16.20 0.68 7.96
CA ARG A 21 16.70 1.33 9.19
C ARG A 21 18.23 1.31 9.32
N GLY A 22 18.89 0.29 8.75
CA GLY A 22 20.35 0.16 8.74
C GLY A 22 21.07 0.91 7.60
N ALA A 23 20.35 1.51 6.65
CA ALA A 23 20.98 2.18 5.51
C ALA A 23 21.51 3.57 5.91
N ASP A 24 22.82 3.74 6.12
CA ASP A 24 23.45 5.00 6.58
C ASP A 24 23.81 5.96 5.45
N LEU A 25 23.79 5.51 4.19
CA LEU A 25 24.23 6.29 3.04
C LEU A 25 23.09 6.50 2.04
N LEU A 26 23.08 7.66 1.37
CA LEU A 26 22.10 7.97 0.32
C LEU A 26 22.10 6.90 -0.79
N VAL A 27 23.27 6.47 -1.26
CA VAL A 27 23.39 5.44 -2.31
C VAL A 27 22.77 4.09 -1.89
N GLN A 28 22.79 3.75 -0.60
CA GLN A 28 22.15 2.53 -0.10
C GLN A 28 20.62 2.67 -0.15
N LEU A 29 20.10 3.84 0.24
CA LEU A 29 18.68 4.12 0.13
C LEU A 29 18.24 4.11 -1.33
N GLU A 30 18.96 4.73 -2.25
CA GLU A 30 18.62 4.70 -3.69
C GLU A 30 18.53 3.27 -4.23
N HIS A 31 19.51 2.42 -3.90
CA HIS A 31 19.47 1.01 -4.28
C HIS A 31 18.29 0.26 -3.66
N LEU A 32 18.01 0.48 -2.37
CA LEU A 32 16.83 -0.10 -1.72
C LEU A 32 15.53 0.39 -2.36
N GLY A 33 15.46 1.66 -2.74
CA GLY A 33 14.30 2.23 -3.42
C GLY A 33 14.01 1.58 -4.77
N HIS A 34 15.06 1.34 -5.57
CA HIS A 34 14.93 0.55 -6.79
C HIS A 34 14.46 -0.87 -6.53
N LEU A 35 15.02 -1.55 -5.51
CA LEU A 35 14.61 -2.90 -5.16
C LEU A 35 13.14 -2.95 -4.70
N LEU A 36 12.69 -1.99 -3.89
CA LEU A 36 11.31 -1.89 -3.43
C LEU A 36 10.34 -1.74 -4.60
N LYS A 37 10.69 -0.92 -5.61
CA LYS A 37 9.86 -0.71 -6.81
C LYS A 37 9.72 -1.92 -7.71
N ILE A 38 10.63 -2.90 -7.63
CA ILE A 38 10.53 -4.14 -8.44
C ILE A 38 10.04 -5.34 -7.63
N THR A 39 10.01 -5.22 -6.30
CA THR A 39 9.65 -6.32 -5.41
C THR A 39 8.14 -6.34 -5.19
N LYS A 40 7.52 -7.52 -5.35
CA LYS A 40 6.13 -7.73 -4.95
C LYS A 40 6.05 -7.97 -3.45
N ILE A 41 5.61 -6.96 -2.71
CA ILE A 41 5.45 -7.05 -1.26
C ILE A 41 4.00 -7.48 -0.97
N PRO A 42 3.78 -8.63 -0.32
CA PRO A 42 2.42 -9.13 -0.06
C PRO A 42 1.73 -8.37 1.08
N ASP A 43 2.48 -7.93 2.09
CA ASP A 43 1.97 -7.27 3.29
C ASP A 43 2.97 -6.30 3.93
N GLY A 44 2.52 -5.51 4.91
CA GLY A 44 3.39 -4.64 5.71
C GLY A 44 3.80 -3.32 5.04
N HIS A 45 3.12 -2.90 3.98
CA HIS A 45 3.42 -1.64 3.26
C HIS A 45 3.50 -0.42 4.18
N ASP A 46 2.58 -0.29 5.16
CA ASP A 46 2.57 0.86 6.07
C ASP A 46 3.83 0.95 6.93
N LEU A 47 4.33 -0.20 7.42
CA LEU A 47 5.57 -0.27 8.20
C LEU A 47 6.78 0.07 7.35
N ILE A 48 6.80 -0.40 6.09
CA ILE A 48 7.88 -0.12 5.14
C ILE A 48 7.88 1.36 4.77
N ILE A 49 6.72 1.96 4.48
CA ILE A 49 6.57 3.39 4.16
C ILE A 49 7.02 4.25 5.35
N ALA A 50 6.62 3.89 6.58
CA ALA A 50 7.04 4.62 7.77
C ALA A 50 8.56 4.55 7.96
N ALA A 51 9.15 3.35 7.89
CA ALA A 51 10.58 3.17 8.01
C ALA A 51 11.37 3.92 6.91
N TRP A 52 10.85 3.93 5.68
CA TRP A 52 11.44 4.64 4.56
C TRP A 52 11.44 6.15 4.77
N ASN A 53 10.28 6.73 5.09
CA ASN A 53 10.16 8.18 5.32
C ASN A 53 11.04 8.65 6.49
N ASP A 54 11.06 7.90 7.59
CA ASP A 54 11.90 8.21 8.74
C ASP A 54 13.37 8.19 8.35
N ARG A 55 13.81 7.13 7.65
CA ARG A 55 15.22 6.98 7.31
C ARG A 55 15.68 7.97 6.24
N TRP A 56 14.86 8.20 5.21
CA TRP A 56 15.15 9.17 4.17
C TRP A 56 15.31 10.57 4.76
N ARG A 57 14.44 10.96 5.69
CA ARG A 57 14.56 12.23 6.41
C ARG A 57 15.87 12.33 7.20
N VAL A 58 16.29 11.25 7.87
CA VAL A 58 17.54 11.22 8.64
C VAL A 58 18.78 11.33 7.74
N VAL A 59 18.81 10.63 6.61
CA VAL A 59 20.00 10.57 5.74
C VAL A 59 20.08 11.76 4.78
N VAL A 60 18.95 12.23 4.27
CA VAL A 60 18.88 13.22 3.18
C VAL A 60 18.42 14.60 3.68
N GLY A 61 17.66 14.65 4.78
CA GLY A 61 17.22 15.91 5.41
C GLY A 61 15.92 16.50 4.84
N HIS A 62 15.28 15.85 3.87
CA HIS A 62 14.00 16.30 3.30
C HIS A 62 13.04 15.12 3.02
N GLN A 63 11.86 15.40 2.48
CA GLN A 63 10.89 14.36 2.10
C GLN A 63 11.38 13.53 0.89
N ASP A 64 10.91 12.29 0.79
CA ASP A 64 11.21 11.41 -0.34
C ASP A 64 10.66 11.99 -1.65
N SER A 65 11.55 12.20 -2.62
CA SER A 65 11.21 12.62 -3.99
C SER A 65 11.43 11.50 -5.02
N THR A 66 11.80 10.30 -4.57
CA THR A 66 12.10 9.17 -5.45
C THR A 66 10.84 8.47 -5.95
N GLY A 67 9.67 8.72 -5.37
CA GLY A 67 8.41 8.05 -5.72
C GLY A 67 8.30 6.61 -5.19
N VAL A 68 9.17 6.20 -4.25
CA VAL A 68 9.07 4.88 -3.61
C VAL A 68 7.80 4.78 -2.78
N VAL A 69 7.45 5.82 -2.03
CA VAL A 69 6.22 5.86 -1.23
C VAL A 69 4.97 5.69 -2.09
N ASP A 70 4.88 6.42 -3.20
CA ASP A 70 3.72 6.34 -4.11
C ASP A 70 3.60 4.96 -4.74
N PHE A 71 4.73 4.37 -5.13
CA PHE A 71 4.75 3.00 -5.64
C PHE A 71 4.27 1.98 -4.59
N LEU A 72 4.73 2.10 -3.34
CA LEU A 72 4.30 1.22 -2.24
C LEU A 72 2.81 1.38 -1.92
N LYS A 73 2.27 2.61 -1.98
CA LYS A 73 0.83 2.85 -1.82
C LYS A 73 0.02 2.23 -2.96
N ALA A 74 0.49 2.37 -4.21
CA ALA A 74 -0.15 1.75 -5.36
C ALA A 74 -0.17 0.22 -5.24
N GLN A 75 0.96 -0.38 -4.84
CA GLN A 75 1.06 -1.81 -4.63
C GLN A 75 0.19 -2.29 -3.46
N LYS A 76 0.09 -1.53 -2.36
CA LYS A 76 -0.83 -1.82 -1.25
C LYS A 76 -2.28 -1.87 -1.76
N SER A 77 -2.68 -0.86 -2.53
CA SER A 77 -4.02 -0.79 -3.14
C SER A 77 -4.25 -1.99 -4.06
N GLU A 78 -3.28 -2.35 -4.90
CA GLU A 78 -3.38 -3.52 -5.78
C GLU A 78 -3.44 -4.84 -5.00
N ALA A 79 -2.65 -5.00 -3.94
CA ALA A 79 -2.69 -6.17 -3.08
C ALA A 79 -4.04 -6.30 -2.37
N GLN A 80 -4.63 -5.18 -1.93
CA GLN A 80 -6.00 -5.14 -1.40
C GLN A 80 -7.04 -5.49 -2.48
N LEU A 81 -6.85 -5.03 -3.72
CA LEU A 81 -7.72 -5.35 -4.87
C LEU A 81 -7.63 -6.81 -5.34
N ASN A 82 -6.46 -7.43 -5.19
CA ASN A 82 -6.22 -8.84 -5.51
C ASN A 82 -6.55 -9.78 -4.35
N GLY A 83 -6.67 -9.27 -3.12
CA GLY A 83 -7.38 -9.95 -2.04
C GLY A 83 -8.86 -10.09 -2.41
N ALA A 84 -9.51 -11.20 -2.04
CA ALA A 84 -10.93 -11.37 -2.28
C ALA A 84 -11.71 -10.28 -1.53
N TRP A 85 -12.12 -9.23 -2.25
CA TRP A 85 -13.06 -8.25 -1.69
C TRP A 85 -14.30 -8.99 -1.25
N SER A 86 -14.62 -8.88 0.02
CA SER A 86 -15.92 -9.31 0.51
C SER A 86 -16.98 -8.30 0.06
N PHE A 87 -18.24 -8.72 0.05
CA PHE A 87 -19.36 -7.80 -0.13
C PHE A 87 -19.37 -6.67 0.93
N SER A 88 -18.82 -6.91 2.13
CA SER A 88 -18.69 -5.87 3.16
C SER A 88 -17.74 -4.78 2.72
N ASP A 89 -16.58 -5.12 2.16
CA ASP A 89 -15.57 -4.16 1.72
C ASP A 89 -16.12 -3.23 0.63
N VAL A 90 -16.89 -3.79 -0.32
CA VAL A 90 -17.57 -3.00 -1.36
C VAL A 90 -18.63 -2.07 -0.76
N ARG A 91 -19.44 -2.57 0.19
CA ARG A 91 -20.47 -1.76 0.84
C ARG A 91 -19.84 -0.61 1.62
N ASP A 92 -18.82 -0.89 2.41
CA ASP A 92 -18.18 0.10 3.28
C ASP A 92 -17.51 1.20 2.43
N LYS A 93 -16.88 0.83 1.30
CA LYS A 93 -16.32 1.78 0.34
C LYS A 93 -17.39 2.60 -0.41
N SER A 94 -18.55 2.01 -0.69
CA SER A 94 -19.70 2.72 -1.26
C SER A 94 -20.27 3.78 -0.31
N VAL A 95 -20.26 3.51 0.99
CA VAL A 95 -20.68 4.47 2.03
C VAL A 95 -19.67 5.61 2.11
N GLU A 96 -18.37 5.32 2.09
CA GLU A 96 -17.32 6.34 2.06
C GLU A 96 -17.46 7.27 0.85
N LEU A 97 -17.66 6.73 -0.36
CA LEU A 97 -17.89 7.53 -1.57
C LEU A 97 -19.12 8.44 -1.43
N SER A 98 -20.20 7.92 -0.85
CA SER A 98 -21.43 8.67 -0.63
C SER A 98 -21.23 9.81 0.38
N GLY A 99 -20.41 9.58 1.41
CA GLY A 99 -19.98 10.62 2.36
C GLY A 99 -19.18 11.73 1.67
N LEU A 100 -18.18 11.36 0.86
CA LEU A 100 -17.37 12.32 0.09
C LEU A 100 -18.23 13.18 -0.84
N ILE A 101 -19.22 12.59 -1.51
CA ILE A 101 -20.13 13.33 -2.39
C ILE A 101 -21.01 14.30 -1.59
N ALA A 102 -21.45 13.91 -0.39
CA ALA A 102 -22.28 14.74 0.48
C ALA A 102 -21.52 15.90 1.13
N GLU A 103 -20.20 15.77 1.33
CA GLU A 103 -19.32 16.77 1.95
C GLU A 103 -18.93 17.94 1.02
N GLN A 104 -19.65 18.17 -0.08
CA GLN A 104 -19.34 19.15 -1.13
C GLN A 104 -18.75 20.46 -0.59
N GLY A 105 -17.41 20.56 -0.62
CA GLY A 105 -16.63 21.67 -0.09
C GLY A 105 -16.10 22.55 -1.22
N THR A 106 -16.06 23.87 -0.99
CA THR A 106 -15.84 24.92 -2.00
C THR A 106 -14.43 24.99 -2.62
N ASP A 107 -13.59 23.97 -2.45
CA ASP A 107 -12.27 23.90 -3.08
C ASP A 107 -12.18 22.65 -3.97
N GLY A 108 -12.24 22.88 -5.28
CA GLY A 108 -12.67 21.88 -6.25
C GLY A 108 -11.68 20.75 -6.50
N SER A 109 -10.37 21.02 -6.50
CA SER A 109 -9.40 20.04 -7.02
C SER A 109 -9.11 18.89 -6.06
N GLU A 110 -8.90 19.17 -4.76
CA GLU A 110 -8.55 18.11 -3.79
C GLU A 110 -9.75 17.20 -3.49
N TRP A 111 -10.96 17.77 -3.47
CA TRP A 111 -12.19 17.00 -3.31
C TRP A 111 -12.45 16.11 -4.52
N GLU A 112 -12.27 16.62 -5.75
CA GLU A 112 -12.41 15.85 -6.99
C GLU A 112 -11.44 14.66 -7.01
N ASP A 113 -10.16 14.87 -6.68
CA ASP A 113 -9.14 13.81 -6.64
C ASP A 113 -9.54 12.68 -5.68
N ARG A 114 -10.04 13.03 -4.48
CA ARG A 114 -10.51 12.05 -3.48
C ARG A 114 -11.72 11.25 -3.96
N VAL A 115 -12.68 11.89 -4.62
CA VAL A 115 -13.87 11.23 -5.18
C VAL A 115 -13.47 10.27 -6.30
N VAL A 116 -12.60 10.71 -7.21
CA VAL A 116 -12.10 9.89 -8.32
C VAL A 116 -11.34 8.67 -7.80
N GLU A 117 -10.39 8.86 -6.88
CA GLU A 117 -9.62 7.75 -6.28
C GLU A 117 -10.56 6.72 -5.60
N CYS A 118 -11.56 7.19 -4.87
CA CYS A 118 -12.53 6.32 -4.21
C CYS A 118 -13.39 5.54 -5.21
N ALA A 119 -13.85 6.20 -6.28
CA ALA A 119 -14.63 5.57 -7.34
C ALA A 119 -13.83 4.51 -8.11
N GLU A 120 -12.55 4.78 -8.41
CA GLU A 120 -11.67 3.82 -9.11
C GLU A 120 -11.42 2.55 -8.29
N LYS A 121 -11.24 2.69 -6.97
CA LYS A 121 -11.10 1.55 -6.05
C LYS A 121 -12.38 0.70 -6.03
N LEU A 122 -13.55 1.33 -5.93
CA LEU A 122 -14.84 0.63 -5.96
C LEU A 122 -15.07 -0.11 -7.30
N ALA A 123 -14.78 0.56 -8.42
CA ALA A 123 -14.93 -0.03 -9.75
C ALA A 123 -14.00 -1.24 -9.95
N SER A 124 -12.77 -1.16 -9.44
CA SER A 124 -11.80 -2.26 -9.50
C SER A 124 -12.24 -3.45 -8.65
N ALA A 125 -12.77 -3.20 -7.45
CA ALA A 125 -13.33 -4.23 -6.58
C ALA A 125 -14.50 -4.98 -7.23
N LEU A 126 -15.47 -4.25 -7.79
CA LEU A 126 -16.61 -4.84 -8.49
C LEU A 126 -16.17 -5.71 -9.68
N LYS A 127 -15.18 -5.25 -10.46
CA LYS A 127 -14.60 -6.04 -11.56
C LYS A 127 -13.95 -7.33 -11.05
N ALA A 128 -13.24 -7.29 -9.92
CA ALA A 128 -12.62 -8.46 -9.32
C ALA A 128 -13.68 -9.49 -8.86
N MET A 129 -14.75 -9.04 -8.19
CA MET A 129 -15.86 -9.89 -7.77
C MET A 129 -16.58 -10.53 -8.96
N VAL A 130 -16.87 -9.76 -10.01
CA VAL A 130 -17.48 -10.29 -11.23
C VAL A 130 -16.59 -11.36 -11.89
N ARG A 131 -15.26 -11.18 -11.90
CA ARG A 131 -14.33 -12.21 -12.40
C ARG A 131 -14.34 -13.46 -11.53
N ALA A 132 -14.40 -13.32 -10.21
CA ALA A 132 -14.49 -14.46 -9.29
C ALA A 132 -15.77 -15.27 -9.53
N LEU A 133 -16.93 -14.60 -9.62
CA LEU A 133 -18.21 -15.23 -9.93
C LEU A 133 -18.22 -15.96 -11.28
N HIS A 134 -17.53 -15.42 -12.29
CA HIS A 134 -17.42 -16.09 -13.59
C HIS A 134 -16.51 -17.32 -13.56
N LYS A 135 -15.45 -17.34 -12.72
CA LYS A 135 -14.59 -18.51 -12.56
C LYS A 135 -15.28 -19.65 -11.81
N GLU A 136 -16.26 -19.34 -10.96
CA GLU A 136 -17.01 -20.34 -10.18
C GLU A 136 -18.12 -21.03 -10.97
N LYS A 137 -18.49 -20.58 -12.18
CA LYS A 137 -19.39 -21.34 -13.05
C LYS A 137 -18.61 -22.49 -13.69
N PRO A 138 -18.77 -23.76 -13.24
CA PRO A 138 -18.16 -24.88 -13.93
C PRO A 138 -18.86 -25.01 -15.29
N SER A 139 -18.09 -25.23 -16.34
CA SER A 139 -18.64 -25.62 -17.65
C SER A 139 -19.44 -26.90 -17.47
N LEU A 140 -20.77 -26.78 -17.49
CA LEU A 140 -21.71 -27.91 -17.56
C LEU A 140 -21.82 -28.41 -19.00
#